data_AF-A0A6I1TVY9-F1
#
_entry.id   AF-A0A6I1TVY9-F1
#
_cell.length_a   1.000
_cell.length_b   1.000
_cell.length_c   1.000
_cell.angle_alpha   90.00
_cell.angle_beta   90.00
_cell.angle_gamma   90.00
#
_symmetry.space_group_name_H-M   'P 1'
#
loop_
_entity.id
_entity.type
_entity.pdbx_description
1 polymer ?
#
loop_
_entity_poly.entity_id
_entity_poly.type
_entity_poly.pdbx_seq_one_letter_code
_entity_poly.pdbx_strand_id
1 'polypeptide(L)'
;MSKKQDMINDLMAHADAGTGVDYDKMYGYQCADVTCYGIYEYFGTRLWGNAIDLLRSAESAGLQVVYGAQYPKAGWFFVKNFVAGDGVNYGHTGLVYEDSDGSTIKTIEQNIDGNADFLEVGGPCRYNERSVDSIVGYIVPPEEDESGWKHDDTGWWWRRKDGSYPTSKFEKIADTWYYFDSLGYMYAERWLKHIDGYWYWFDTSGAMVTGWKKIGGLWYYFNRDGAMQTGWVKYYEKWYYLDAVNGDMKSNTFVPYNGGYYLLLPDGRLADKAAFTVEPDGLITTK
;
A
#
# COMPACT_ATOMS: atom_id res chain seq x y z
N MET A 1 -4.50 -7.31 -8.46
CA MET A 1 -3.50 -7.60 -9.50
C MET A 1 -2.94 -6.24 -9.93
N SER A 2 -1.64 -6.12 -10.27
CA SER A 2 -1.07 -4.81 -10.64
C SER A 2 -1.57 -4.41 -12.04
N LYS A 3 -1.67 -3.11 -12.33
CA LYS A 3 -2.04 -2.60 -13.66
C LYS A 3 -1.13 -3.16 -14.74
N LYS A 4 0.17 -3.31 -14.46
CA LYS A 4 1.12 -3.96 -15.39
C LYS A 4 0.72 -5.40 -15.71
N GLN A 5 0.32 -6.18 -14.72
CA GLN A 5 -0.11 -7.56 -14.95
C GLN A 5 -1.47 -7.61 -15.65
N ASP A 6 -2.40 -6.72 -15.31
CA ASP A 6 -3.70 -6.61 -15.98
C ASP A 6 -3.51 -6.24 -17.47
N MET A 7 -2.58 -5.35 -17.79
CA MET A 7 -2.19 -4.98 -19.16
C MET A 7 -1.62 -6.17 -19.95
N ILE A 8 -0.72 -6.95 -19.35
CA ILE A 8 -0.16 -8.14 -20.00
C ILE A 8 -1.27 -9.14 -20.30
N ASN A 9 -2.14 -9.42 -19.33
CA ASN A 9 -3.24 -10.36 -19.48
C ASN A 9 -4.25 -9.91 -20.54
N ASP A 10 -4.55 -8.62 -20.63
CA ASP A 10 -5.45 -8.05 -21.64
C ASP A 10 -4.90 -8.21 -23.05
N LEU A 11 -3.63 -7.83 -23.26
CA LEU A 11 -2.98 -7.98 -24.56
C LEU A 11 -2.79 -9.46 -24.96
N MET A 12 -2.56 -10.35 -23.99
CA MET A 12 -2.59 -11.81 -24.22
C MET A 12 -3.99 -12.28 -24.65
N ALA A 13 -5.05 -11.80 -23.99
CA ALA A 13 -6.42 -12.14 -24.35
C ALA A 13 -6.77 -11.68 -25.78
N HIS A 14 -6.29 -10.51 -26.19
CA HIS A 14 -6.40 -10.06 -27.58
C HIS A 14 -5.68 -11.01 -28.55
N ALA A 15 -4.45 -11.41 -28.23
CA ALA A 15 -3.68 -12.34 -29.05
C ALA A 15 -4.34 -13.73 -29.15
N ASP A 16 -4.83 -14.27 -28.04
CA ASP A 16 -5.53 -15.56 -27.95
C ASP A 16 -6.86 -15.54 -28.74
N ALA A 17 -7.61 -14.43 -28.66
CA ALA A 17 -8.85 -14.25 -29.40
C ALA A 17 -8.62 -13.89 -30.88
N GLY A 18 -7.39 -13.60 -31.27
CA GLY A 18 -7.03 -13.12 -32.61
C GLY A 18 -7.63 -11.76 -32.95
N THR A 19 -7.82 -10.91 -31.94
CA THR A 19 -8.29 -9.52 -32.07
C THR A 19 -7.13 -8.55 -31.83
N GLY A 20 -7.27 -7.28 -32.24
CA GLY A 20 -6.27 -6.24 -32.01
C GLY A 20 -6.81 -5.09 -31.16
N VAL A 21 -5.92 -4.15 -30.84
CA VAL A 21 -6.28 -2.87 -30.22
C VAL A 21 -6.11 -1.76 -31.25
N ASP A 22 -6.96 -0.73 -31.18
CA ASP A 22 -6.91 0.45 -32.03
C ASP A 22 -6.94 1.69 -31.13
N TYR A 23 -5.80 2.34 -30.97
CA TYR A 23 -5.67 3.44 -30.03
C TYR A 23 -6.17 4.77 -30.60
N ASP A 24 -5.82 5.06 -31.85
CA ASP A 24 -5.98 6.39 -32.44
C ASP A 24 -6.90 6.44 -33.66
N LYS A 25 -7.45 5.30 -34.09
CA LYS A 25 -8.32 5.16 -35.26
C LYS A 25 -7.64 5.55 -36.57
N MET A 26 -6.30 5.57 -36.62
CA MET A 26 -5.52 5.97 -37.78
C MET A 26 -4.79 4.79 -38.43
N TYR A 27 -4.85 4.73 -39.76
CA TYR A 27 -4.24 3.67 -40.58
C TYR A 27 -2.68 3.62 -40.53
N GLY A 28 -2.00 4.58 -39.92
CA GLY A 28 -0.53 4.71 -40.00
C GLY A 28 0.24 4.43 -38.70
N TYR A 29 -0.43 4.47 -37.55
CA TYR A 29 0.16 4.23 -36.23
C TYR A 29 -0.09 2.81 -35.73
N GLN A 30 -0.52 1.91 -36.61
CA GLN A 30 -0.97 0.56 -36.24
C GLN A 30 0.13 -0.30 -35.62
N CYS A 31 1.38 -0.14 -36.09
CA CYS A 31 2.53 -0.82 -35.47
C CYS A 31 2.89 -0.23 -34.09
N ALA A 32 2.30 0.91 -33.71
CA ALA A 32 2.43 1.56 -32.40
C ALA A 32 1.25 1.28 -31.46
N ASP A 33 0.12 0.76 -31.96
CA ASP A 33 -1.15 0.61 -31.21
C ASP A 33 -0.98 -0.16 -29.91
N VAL A 34 -0.40 -1.37 -29.93
CA VAL A 34 -0.13 -2.17 -28.71
C VAL A 34 0.56 -1.33 -27.62
N THR A 35 1.56 -0.54 -28.02
CA THR A 35 2.36 0.25 -27.09
C THR A 35 1.63 1.50 -26.62
N CYS A 36 1.01 2.24 -27.53
CA CYS A 36 0.25 3.44 -27.20
C CYS A 36 -1.00 3.11 -26.34
N TYR A 37 -1.75 2.07 -26.71
CA TYR A 37 -2.88 1.54 -25.95
C TYR A 37 -2.44 1.10 -24.55
N GLY A 38 -1.44 0.22 -24.44
CA GLY A 38 -1.00 -0.30 -23.15
C GLY A 38 -0.48 0.79 -22.20
N ILE A 39 0.31 1.73 -22.71
CA ILE A 39 0.82 2.85 -21.90
C ILE A 39 -0.30 3.83 -21.52
N TYR A 40 -1.26 4.11 -22.41
CA TYR A 40 -2.32 5.07 -22.12
C TYR A 40 -3.42 4.49 -21.23
N GLU A 41 -4.00 3.34 -21.58
CA GLU A 41 -5.15 2.79 -20.86
C GLU A 41 -4.80 2.42 -19.41
N TYR A 42 -3.58 1.93 -19.17
CA TYR A 42 -3.17 1.48 -17.84
C TYR A 42 -2.44 2.56 -17.03
N PHE A 43 -1.65 3.40 -17.70
CA PHE A 43 -0.76 4.37 -17.04
C PHE A 43 -1.05 5.84 -17.39
N GLY A 44 -2.07 6.11 -18.20
CA GLY A 44 -2.57 7.46 -18.49
C GLY A 44 -1.62 8.34 -19.30
N THR A 45 -0.57 7.76 -19.88
CA THR A 45 0.47 8.51 -20.59
C THR A 45 0.24 8.42 -22.09
N ARG A 46 0.19 9.57 -22.78
CA ARG A 46 0.02 9.62 -24.25
C ARG A 46 1.38 9.63 -24.93
N LEU A 47 1.55 8.75 -25.90
CA LEU A 47 2.72 8.72 -26.79
C LEU A 47 2.32 9.19 -28.20
N TRP A 48 3.31 9.62 -28.98
CA TRP A 48 3.12 10.17 -30.33
C TRP A 48 4.21 9.67 -31.28
N GLY A 49 3.93 9.76 -32.59
CA GLY A 49 4.88 9.40 -33.64
C GLY A 49 4.83 7.92 -34.01
N ASN A 50 5.64 7.54 -35.00
CA ASN A 50 5.70 6.15 -35.46
C ASN A 50 6.37 5.27 -34.39
N ALA A 51 6.36 3.96 -34.58
CA ALA A 51 6.96 3.02 -33.63
C ALA A 51 8.41 3.40 -33.26
N ILE A 52 9.23 3.85 -34.22
CA ILE A 52 10.61 4.31 -33.95
C ILE A 52 10.69 5.57 -33.08
N ASP A 53 9.69 6.44 -33.16
CA ASP A 53 9.63 7.72 -32.42
C ASP A 53 9.22 7.50 -30.95
N LEU A 54 8.59 6.36 -30.63
CA LEU A 54 8.00 6.12 -29.31
C LEU A 54 9.01 6.15 -28.17
N LEU A 55 10.28 5.79 -28.41
CA LEU A 55 11.33 5.92 -27.40
C LEU A 55 11.50 7.39 -26.99
N ARG A 56 11.63 8.29 -27.97
CA ARG A 56 11.72 9.74 -27.72
C ARG A 56 10.42 10.29 -27.13
N SER A 57 9.28 9.82 -27.62
CA SER A 57 7.98 10.23 -27.08
C SER A 57 7.85 9.85 -25.60
N ALA A 58 8.31 8.66 -25.22
CA ALA A 58 8.27 8.15 -23.85
C ALA A 58 9.18 8.97 -22.93
N GLU A 59 10.42 9.24 -23.35
CA GLU A 59 11.34 10.12 -22.61
C GLU A 59 10.74 11.52 -22.42
N SER A 60 10.15 12.10 -23.48
CA SER A 60 9.48 13.40 -23.40
C SER A 60 8.26 13.41 -22.47
N ALA A 61 7.65 12.26 -22.24
CA ALA A 61 6.53 12.08 -21.32
C ALA A 61 6.99 11.73 -19.89
N GLY A 62 8.29 11.64 -19.64
CA GLY A 62 8.87 11.32 -18.32
C GLY A 62 8.89 9.81 -18.01
N LEU A 63 8.64 8.95 -18.99
CA LEU A 63 8.78 7.51 -18.83
C LEU A 63 10.26 7.11 -18.93
N GLN A 64 10.62 6.04 -18.23
CA GLN A 64 11.95 5.45 -18.35
C GLN A 64 12.09 4.73 -19.69
N VAL A 65 13.19 4.99 -20.38
CA VAL A 65 13.62 4.27 -21.58
C VAL A 65 14.96 3.61 -21.32
N VAL A 66 15.09 2.36 -21.74
CA VAL A 66 16.31 1.55 -21.56
C VAL A 66 16.83 1.10 -22.92
N TYR A 67 18.04 1.52 -23.26
CA TYR A 67 18.77 1.08 -24.45
C TYR A 67 19.72 -0.08 -24.09
N GLY A 68 19.85 -1.07 -24.97
CA GLY A 68 20.79 -2.18 -24.79
C GLY A 68 20.49 -3.09 -23.58
N ALA A 69 19.22 -3.21 -23.18
CA ALA A 69 18.85 -4.09 -22.07
C ALA A 69 19.09 -5.56 -22.46
N GLN A 70 19.95 -6.26 -21.70
CA GLN A 70 20.19 -7.69 -21.91
C GLN A 70 19.02 -8.54 -21.41
N TYR A 71 18.41 -8.19 -20.27
CA TYR A 71 17.33 -8.95 -19.63
C TYR A 71 16.05 -8.10 -19.48
N PRO A 72 15.38 -7.73 -20.58
CA PRO A 72 14.12 -6.98 -20.52
C PRO A 72 13.04 -7.77 -19.77
N LYS A 73 12.13 -7.03 -19.12
CA LYS A 73 11.13 -7.58 -18.19
C LYS A 73 9.74 -7.66 -18.78
N ALA A 74 8.94 -8.58 -18.27
CA ALA A 74 7.52 -8.65 -18.58
C ALA A 74 6.84 -7.30 -18.32
N GLY A 75 6.06 -6.83 -19.29
CA GLY A 75 5.40 -5.53 -19.27
C GLY A 75 6.14 -4.43 -20.03
N TRP A 76 7.42 -4.62 -20.40
CA TRP A 76 8.16 -3.61 -21.16
C TRP A 76 7.72 -3.60 -22.62
N PHE A 77 7.82 -2.44 -23.28
CA PHE A 77 7.52 -2.32 -24.71
C PHE A 77 8.82 -2.16 -25.49
N PHE A 78 9.11 -3.06 -26.42
CA PHE A 78 10.32 -2.99 -27.24
C PHE A 78 10.09 -2.08 -28.44
N VAL A 79 11.11 -1.36 -28.90
CA VAL A 79 11.10 -0.65 -30.19
C VAL A 79 12.29 -1.14 -31.01
N LYS A 80 12.07 -1.50 -32.27
CA LYS A 80 13.13 -1.90 -33.21
C LYS A 80 13.05 -1.13 -34.52
N ASN A 81 14.14 -1.18 -35.30
CA ASN A 81 14.14 -0.66 -36.67
C ASN A 81 13.27 -1.51 -37.59
N PHE A 82 12.57 -0.84 -38.49
CA PHE A 82 11.85 -1.43 -39.62
C PHE A 82 11.81 -0.40 -40.75
N VAL A 83 12.55 -0.68 -41.83
CA VAL A 83 12.60 0.16 -43.02
C VAL A 83 11.57 -0.38 -44.01
N ALA A 84 10.54 0.42 -44.30
CA ALA A 84 9.50 0.04 -45.24
C ALA A 84 9.99 0.16 -46.70
N GLY A 85 9.14 -0.26 -47.65
CA GLY A 85 9.49 -0.27 -49.07
C GLY A 85 9.75 1.11 -49.69
N ASP A 86 9.35 2.18 -49.02
CA ASP A 86 9.64 3.58 -49.37
C ASP A 86 11.01 4.07 -48.86
N GLY A 87 11.77 3.21 -48.15
CA GLY A 87 13.08 3.51 -47.59
C GLY A 87 13.02 4.27 -46.25
N VAL A 88 11.84 4.52 -45.70
CA VAL A 88 11.68 5.21 -44.42
C VAL A 88 11.68 4.19 -43.28
N ASN A 89 12.42 4.49 -42.21
CA ASN A 89 12.40 3.70 -40.98
C ASN A 89 11.21 4.13 -40.11
N TYR A 90 10.10 3.40 -40.19
CA TYR A 90 8.95 3.62 -39.31
C TYR A 90 9.11 2.92 -37.96
N GLY A 91 10.00 1.93 -37.89
CA GLY A 91 10.18 1.08 -36.72
C GLY A 91 9.05 0.08 -36.51
N HIS A 92 9.19 -0.74 -35.48
CA HIS A 92 8.17 -1.68 -35.03
C HIS A 92 8.23 -1.83 -33.51
N THR A 93 7.09 -2.01 -32.86
CA THR A 93 7.01 -2.11 -31.40
C THR A 93 6.02 -3.18 -30.97
N GLY A 94 6.06 -3.53 -29.68
CA GLY A 94 5.16 -4.50 -29.08
C GLY A 94 5.47 -4.72 -27.61
N LEU A 95 4.60 -5.47 -26.95
CA LEU A 95 4.73 -5.81 -25.55
C LEU A 95 5.66 -7.02 -25.39
N VAL A 96 6.55 -7.01 -24.40
CA VAL A 96 7.24 -8.20 -23.87
C VAL A 96 6.36 -8.81 -22.79
N TYR A 97 5.83 -10.02 -22.98
CA TYR A 97 4.81 -10.59 -22.07
C TYR A 97 5.37 -11.50 -20.96
N GLU A 98 6.65 -11.86 -21.03
CA GLU A 98 7.37 -12.60 -19.99
C GLU A 98 8.83 -12.12 -19.86
N ASP A 99 9.47 -12.41 -18.73
CA ASP A 99 10.87 -12.04 -18.50
C ASP A 99 11.80 -12.73 -19.51
N SER A 100 12.69 -11.97 -20.14
CA SER A 100 13.68 -12.50 -21.07
C SER A 100 14.76 -13.31 -20.36
N ASP A 101 15.23 -14.34 -21.04
CA ASP A 101 16.37 -15.17 -20.65
C ASP A 101 17.74 -14.54 -20.96
N GLY A 102 17.77 -13.37 -21.61
CA GLY A 102 18.99 -12.70 -22.04
C GLY A 102 19.30 -12.83 -23.53
N SER A 103 18.59 -13.70 -24.25
CA SER A 103 18.83 -14.00 -25.67
C SER A 103 17.64 -13.63 -26.54
N THR A 104 16.43 -14.00 -26.11
CA THR A 104 15.18 -13.68 -26.83
C THR A 104 14.16 -13.00 -25.94
N ILE A 105 13.22 -12.29 -26.58
CA ILE A 105 12.01 -11.76 -25.97
C ILE A 105 10.81 -12.45 -26.60
N LYS A 106 9.86 -12.85 -25.76
CA LYS A 106 8.55 -13.28 -26.22
C LYS A 106 7.59 -12.10 -26.15
N THR A 107 6.89 -11.88 -27.26
CA THR A 107 6.28 -10.61 -27.56
C THR A 107 4.85 -10.75 -28.05
N ILE A 108 4.05 -9.70 -27.82
CA ILE A 108 2.73 -9.51 -28.41
C ILE A 108 2.80 -8.27 -29.28
N GLU A 109 2.44 -8.44 -30.54
CA GLU A 109 2.62 -7.44 -31.58
C GLU A 109 1.42 -7.45 -32.53
N GLN A 110 1.17 -6.34 -33.22
CA GLN A 110 0.18 -6.28 -34.31
C GLN A 110 0.90 -6.19 -35.66
N ASN A 111 0.23 -6.62 -36.73
CA ASN A 111 0.68 -6.47 -38.14
C ASN A 111 1.96 -7.24 -38.50
N ILE A 112 2.11 -8.46 -37.98
CA ILE A 112 3.28 -9.32 -38.24
C ILE A 112 2.96 -10.62 -39.00
N ASP A 113 1.69 -10.93 -39.26
CA ASP A 113 1.25 -12.22 -39.83
C ASP A 113 1.16 -12.23 -41.36
N GLY A 114 1.39 -11.10 -42.02
CA GLY A 114 1.48 -11.00 -43.49
C GLY A 114 0.16 -11.25 -44.23
N ASN A 115 -0.96 -11.28 -43.50
CA ASN A 115 -2.30 -11.43 -44.06
C ASN A 115 -2.87 -10.07 -44.54
N ALA A 116 -3.92 -10.11 -45.36
CA ALA A 116 -4.53 -8.91 -45.95
C ALA A 116 -5.27 -8.00 -44.94
N ASP A 117 -5.50 -8.50 -43.72
CA ASP A 117 -6.04 -7.77 -42.56
C ASP A 117 -4.99 -6.84 -41.91
N PHE A 118 -3.73 -6.84 -42.36
CA PHE A 118 -2.66 -5.95 -41.85
C PHE A 118 -2.99 -4.45 -41.95
N LEU A 119 -3.98 -4.09 -42.77
CA LEU A 119 -4.40 -2.71 -42.99
C LEU A 119 -5.73 -2.34 -42.36
N GLU A 120 -6.46 -3.26 -41.73
CA GLU A 120 -7.65 -2.86 -40.98
C GLU A 120 -7.25 -2.15 -39.68
N VAL A 121 -8.05 -1.16 -39.29
CA VAL A 121 -7.83 -0.37 -38.07
C VAL A 121 -7.79 -1.30 -36.86
N GLY A 122 -6.63 -1.44 -36.21
CA GLY A 122 -6.40 -2.38 -35.11
C GLY A 122 -6.20 -3.84 -35.53
N GLY A 123 -5.34 -4.11 -36.52
CA GLY A 123 -4.96 -5.47 -36.96
C GLY A 123 -4.61 -6.41 -35.79
N PRO A 124 -4.72 -7.73 -35.93
CA PRO A 124 -4.81 -8.61 -34.78
C PRO A 124 -3.50 -8.73 -33.99
N CYS A 125 -3.61 -8.80 -32.66
CA CYS A 125 -2.48 -9.14 -31.79
C CYS A 125 -2.02 -10.58 -32.06
N ARG A 126 -0.71 -10.78 -32.05
CA ARG A 126 -0.05 -12.07 -32.30
C ARG A 126 1.13 -12.26 -31.39
N TYR A 127 1.35 -13.50 -30.97
CA TYR A 127 2.58 -13.91 -30.31
C TYR A 127 3.72 -13.99 -31.32
N ASN A 128 4.90 -13.56 -30.89
CA ASN A 128 6.12 -13.64 -31.66
C ASN A 128 7.34 -13.75 -30.75
N GLU A 129 8.48 -14.14 -31.32
CA GLU A 129 9.75 -14.19 -30.62
C GLU A 129 10.80 -13.38 -31.40
N ARG A 130 11.59 -12.57 -30.68
CA ARG A 130 12.65 -11.75 -31.27
C ARG A 130 13.94 -11.91 -30.50
N SER A 131 15.07 -11.77 -31.20
CA SER A 131 16.37 -11.64 -30.54
C SER A 131 16.47 -10.28 -29.85
N VAL A 132 17.00 -10.27 -28.62
CA VAL A 132 17.30 -9.05 -27.86
C VAL A 132 18.20 -8.09 -28.65
N ASP A 133 19.14 -8.63 -29.43
CA ASP A 133 20.09 -7.85 -30.25
C ASP A 133 19.42 -7.07 -31.39
N SER A 134 18.19 -7.44 -31.77
CA SER A 134 17.43 -6.77 -32.82
C SER A 134 16.68 -5.52 -32.34
N ILE A 135 16.72 -5.24 -31.04
CA ILE A 135 15.92 -4.20 -30.39
C ILE A 135 16.75 -2.92 -30.21
N VAL A 136 16.16 -1.78 -30.56
CA VAL A 136 16.77 -0.46 -30.39
C VAL A 136 16.71 -0.02 -28.93
N GLY A 137 15.55 -0.16 -28.30
CA GLY A 137 15.35 0.17 -26.90
C GLY A 137 14.01 -0.31 -26.36
N TYR A 138 13.78 -0.08 -25.08
CA TYR A 138 12.57 -0.49 -24.38
C TYR A 138 11.96 0.69 -23.63
N ILE A 139 10.64 0.83 -23.69
CA ILE A 139 9.85 1.72 -22.85
C ILE A 139 9.44 0.92 -21.62
N VAL A 140 9.75 1.47 -20.44
CA VAL A 140 9.42 0.87 -19.15
C VAL A 140 8.16 1.54 -18.62
N PRO A 141 7.05 0.80 -18.43
CA PRO A 141 5.87 1.36 -17.79
C PRO A 141 6.18 1.89 -16.39
N PRO A 142 5.50 2.94 -15.91
CA PRO A 142 5.68 3.44 -14.56
C PRO A 142 5.54 2.33 -13.51
N GLU A 143 6.46 2.29 -12.55
CA GLU A 143 6.29 1.42 -11.39
C GLU A 143 5.08 1.88 -10.58
N GLU A 144 4.19 0.95 -10.28
CA GLU A 144 3.06 1.20 -9.39
C GLU A 144 3.59 1.36 -7.95
N ASP A 145 3.13 2.41 -7.26
CA ASP A 145 3.39 2.53 -5.82
C ASP A 145 2.56 1.46 -5.10
N GLU A 146 3.15 0.27 -4.95
CA GLU A 146 2.53 -0.84 -4.24
C GLU A 146 2.63 -0.69 -2.72
N SER A 147 3.24 0.39 -2.21
CA SER A 147 3.23 0.71 -0.79
C SER A 147 1.82 1.05 -0.31
N GLY A 148 1.63 1.05 1.00
CA GLY A 148 0.34 1.32 1.59
C GLY A 148 -0.21 0.16 2.40
N TRP A 149 -1.41 0.39 2.92
CA TRP A 149 -2.21 -0.61 3.61
C TRP A 149 -2.70 -1.67 2.62
N LYS A 150 -2.57 -2.94 3.03
CA LYS A 150 -3.07 -4.12 2.33
C LYS A 150 -3.89 -4.95 3.31
N HIS A 151 -4.81 -5.75 2.80
CA HIS A 151 -5.71 -6.57 3.59
C HIS A 151 -5.99 -7.90 2.90
N ASP A 152 -6.06 -8.96 3.69
CA ASP A 152 -6.50 -10.30 3.29
C ASP A 152 -7.40 -10.90 4.37
N ASP A 153 -7.70 -12.19 4.28
CA ASP A 153 -8.56 -12.89 5.24
C ASP A 153 -7.97 -12.97 6.66
N THR A 154 -6.66 -12.73 6.82
CA THR A 154 -5.98 -12.73 8.12
C THR A 154 -6.03 -11.34 8.76
N GLY A 155 -5.83 -10.29 7.96
CA GLY A 155 -5.98 -8.91 8.43
C GLY A 155 -5.18 -7.89 7.62
N TRP A 156 -4.96 -6.73 8.23
CA TRP A 156 -4.26 -5.60 7.61
C TRP A 156 -2.74 -5.69 7.81
N TRP A 157 -1.96 -5.37 6.78
CA TRP A 157 -0.50 -5.12 6.88
C TRP A 157 -0.09 -3.86 6.11
N TRP A 158 1.10 -3.34 6.41
CA TRP A 158 1.66 -2.17 5.74
C TRP A 158 2.83 -2.55 4.84
N ARG A 159 2.70 -2.33 3.54
CA ARG A 159 3.82 -2.49 2.59
C ARG A 159 4.54 -1.15 2.42
N ARG A 160 5.86 -1.15 2.58
CA ARG A 160 6.73 0.01 2.30
C ARG A 160 7.05 0.08 0.80
N LYS A 161 7.60 1.22 0.38
CA LYS A 161 7.98 1.45 -1.03
C LYS A 161 9.04 0.48 -1.56
N ASP A 162 9.94 0.02 -0.70
CA ASP A 162 10.95 -1.00 -1.03
C ASP A 162 10.39 -2.43 -1.06
N GLY A 163 9.08 -2.58 -0.88
CA GLY A 163 8.39 -3.87 -0.83
C GLY A 163 8.45 -4.58 0.54
N SER A 164 9.26 -4.10 1.49
CA SER A 164 9.30 -4.66 2.85
C SER A 164 8.05 -4.30 3.65
N TYR A 165 7.84 -4.97 4.79
CA TYR A 165 6.76 -4.68 5.73
C TYR A 165 7.24 -4.83 7.19
N PRO A 166 6.64 -4.12 8.16
CA PRO A 166 7.00 -4.24 9.58
C PRO A 166 6.56 -5.58 10.17
N THR A 167 7.41 -6.19 10.99
CA THR A 167 7.09 -7.39 11.79
C THR A 167 7.60 -7.23 13.21
N SER A 168 6.82 -7.69 14.20
CA SER A 168 7.12 -7.64 15.63
C SER A 168 7.59 -6.27 16.13
N LYS A 169 6.97 -5.18 15.66
CA LYS A 169 7.44 -3.83 15.96
C LYS A 169 6.33 -2.78 15.88
N PHE A 170 6.58 -1.66 16.56
CA PHE A 170 5.88 -0.41 16.30
C PHE A 170 6.35 0.21 14.98
N GLU A 171 5.42 0.79 14.23
CA GLU A 171 5.68 1.59 13.03
C GLU A 171 4.76 2.82 13.04
N LYS A 172 5.33 3.99 12.75
CA LYS A 172 4.58 5.24 12.62
C LYS A 172 4.21 5.45 11.15
N ILE A 173 2.91 5.49 10.85
CA ILE A 173 2.35 5.64 9.50
C ILE A 173 1.41 6.85 9.52
N ALA A 174 1.67 7.86 8.67
CA ALA A 174 0.87 9.08 8.58
C ALA A 174 0.51 9.70 9.96
N ASP A 175 1.54 9.88 10.79
CA ASP A 175 1.45 10.40 12.16
C ASP A 175 0.74 9.54 13.22
N THR A 176 0.31 8.34 12.87
CA THR A 176 -0.29 7.38 13.82
C THR A 176 0.63 6.19 14.06
N TRP A 177 0.71 5.74 15.31
CA TRP A 177 1.48 4.56 15.70
C TRP A 177 0.64 3.30 15.60
N TYR A 178 1.21 2.27 15.00
CA TYR A 178 0.64 0.93 14.85
C TYR A 178 1.64 -0.09 15.37
N TYR A 179 1.18 -1.29 15.71
CA TYR A 179 2.05 -2.42 16.00
C TYR A 179 1.68 -3.61 15.12
N PHE A 180 2.71 -4.28 14.63
CA PHE A 180 2.58 -5.43 13.74
C PHE A 180 3.11 -6.69 14.42
N ASP A 181 2.40 -7.80 14.26
CA ASP A 181 2.79 -9.10 14.78
C ASP A 181 3.99 -9.70 14.04
N SER A 182 4.41 -10.92 14.40
CA SER A 182 5.55 -11.59 13.79
C SER A 182 5.36 -11.95 12.31
N LEU A 183 4.13 -11.99 11.83
CA LEU A 183 3.77 -12.25 10.43
C LEU A 183 3.55 -10.96 9.65
N GLY A 184 3.47 -9.82 10.34
CA GLY A 184 3.31 -8.49 9.77
C GLY A 184 1.87 -7.99 9.77
N TYR A 185 0.96 -8.65 10.49
CA TYR A 185 -0.42 -8.20 10.62
C TYR A 185 -0.58 -7.22 11.78
N MET A 186 -1.37 -6.19 11.53
CA MET A 186 -1.63 -5.09 12.43
C MET A 186 -2.46 -5.55 13.64
N TYR A 187 -2.08 -5.09 14.83
CA TYR A 187 -2.90 -5.21 16.02
C TYR A 187 -4.12 -4.29 15.91
N ALA A 188 -5.32 -4.83 16.08
CA ALA A 188 -6.57 -4.08 16.20
C ALA A 188 -7.43 -4.67 17.33
N GLU A 189 -8.08 -3.79 18.10
CA GLU A 189 -8.94 -4.15 19.24
C GLU A 189 -8.28 -5.13 20.22
N ARG A 190 -7.00 -4.92 20.53
CA ARG A 190 -6.25 -5.83 21.41
C ARG A 190 -5.20 -5.14 22.25
N TRP A 191 -4.90 -5.80 23.37
CA TRP A 191 -3.80 -5.47 24.25
C TRP A 191 -2.48 -6.03 23.73
N LEU A 192 -1.40 -5.30 23.95
CA LEU A 192 -0.02 -5.75 23.77
C LEU A 192 0.73 -5.56 25.09
N LYS A 193 1.31 -6.65 25.63
CA LYS A 193 2.36 -6.54 26.64
C LYS A 193 3.70 -6.51 25.91
N HIS A 194 4.32 -5.35 25.83
CA HIS A 194 5.53 -5.16 25.07
C HIS A 194 6.77 -5.56 25.89
N ILE A 195 7.90 -5.74 25.21
CA ILE A 195 9.17 -6.19 25.82
C ILE A 195 9.77 -5.15 26.79
N ASP A 196 9.33 -3.90 26.71
CA ASP A 196 9.67 -2.84 27.67
C ASP A 196 8.95 -3.00 29.02
N GLY A 197 8.03 -3.97 29.13
CA GLY A 197 7.25 -4.24 30.34
C GLY A 197 5.93 -3.48 30.43
N TYR A 198 5.63 -2.57 29.50
CA TYR A 198 4.39 -1.80 29.48
C TYR A 198 3.28 -2.47 28.67
N TRP A 199 2.05 -2.11 29.01
CA TRP A 199 0.85 -2.50 28.28
C TRP A 199 0.43 -1.38 27.32
N TYR A 200 0.03 -1.76 26.11
CA TYR A 200 -0.47 -0.87 25.07
C TYR A 200 -1.82 -1.41 24.58
N TRP A 201 -2.66 -0.52 24.08
CA TRP A 201 -3.94 -0.88 23.46
C TRP A 201 -4.05 -0.26 22.07
N PHE A 202 -4.53 -1.05 21.11
CA PHE A 202 -4.83 -0.61 19.74
C PHE A 202 -6.34 -0.61 19.53
N ASP A 203 -6.88 0.48 19.00
CA ASP A 203 -8.31 0.58 18.75
C ASP A 203 -8.77 -0.18 17.49
N THR A 204 -10.02 0.02 17.08
CA THR A 204 -10.63 -0.63 15.91
C THR A 204 -9.91 -0.30 14.60
N SER A 205 -9.24 0.85 14.52
CA SER A 205 -8.44 1.25 13.36
C SER A 205 -6.99 0.72 13.43
N GLY A 206 -6.63 0.06 14.53
CA GLY A 206 -5.26 -0.33 14.85
C GLY A 206 -4.37 0.80 15.36
N ALA A 207 -4.92 2.00 15.56
CA ALA A 207 -4.19 3.11 16.13
C ALA A 207 -3.86 2.85 17.60
N MET A 208 -2.61 3.09 17.99
CA MET A 208 -2.16 3.04 19.38
C MET A 208 -2.88 4.12 20.19
N VAL A 209 -3.52 3.70 21.27
CA VAL A 209 -4.29 4.61 22.13
C VAL A 209 -3.38 5.39 23.07
N THR A 210 -3.67 6.67 23.22
CA THR A 210 -3.12 7.56 24.24
C THR A 210 -4.27 8.21 25.01
N GLY A 211 -4.02 8.64 26.26
CA GLY A 211 -5.04 9.25 27.11
C GLY A 211 -6.06 8.25 27.67
N TRP A 212 -7.25 8.75 28.02
CA TRP A 212 -8.32 7.94 28.60
C TRP A 212 -9.03 7.09 27.56
N LYS A 213 -9.23 5.80 27.85
CA LYS A 213 -10.00 4.88 27.00
C LYS A 213 -10.81 3.92 27.84
N LYS A 214 -12.06 3.71 27.43
CA LYS A 214 -12.93 2.68 27.99
C LYS A 214 -12.79 1.39 27.18
N ILE A 215 -12.35 0.30 27.81
CA ILE A 215 -12.09 -1.00 27.20
C ILE A 215 -12.84 -2.05 28.04
N GLY A 216 -13.71 -2.84 27.40
CA GLY A 216 -14.48 -3.87 28.13
C GLY A 216 -15.34 -3.32 29.28
N GLY A 217 -15.78 -2.06 29.21
CA GLY A 217 -16.56 -1.41 30.27
C GLY A 217 -15.75 -0.73 31.38
N LEU A 218 -14.43 -0.94 31.42
CA LEU A 218 -13.52 -0.36 32.41
C LEU A 218 -12.71 0.79 31.80
N TRP A 219 -12.34 1.78 32.60
CA TRP A 219 -11.53 2.91 32.15
C TRP A 219 -10.05 2.65 32.40
N TYR A 220 -9.22 3.00 31.43
CA TYR A 220 -7.76 2.93 31.47
C TYR A 220 -7.18 4.27 31.03
N TYR A 221 -5.95 4.55 31.43
CA TYR A 221 -5.22 5.74 30.99
C TYR A 221 -3.86 5.35 30.42
N PHE A 222 -3.56 5.87 29.25
CA PHE A 222 -2.31 5.67 28.52
C PHE A 222 -1.55 7.00 28.47
N ASN A 223 -0.24 6.98 28.69
CA ASN A 223 0.57 8.19 28.57
C ASN A 223 0.73 8.63 27.09
N ARG A 224 1.53 9.67 26.84
CA ARG A 224 1.76 10.19 25.47
C ARG A 224 2.47 9.20 24.56
N ASP A 225 3.22 8.26 25.13
CA ASP A 225 3.92 7.21 24.41
C ASP A 225 3.06 5.94 24.26
N GLY A 226 1.80 5.98 24.74
CA GLY A 226 0.85 4.87 24.66
C GLY A 226 1.01 3.81 25.75
N ALA A 227 1.93 3.99 26.69
CA ALA A 227 2.10 3.06 27.80
C ALA A 227 0.97 3.24 28.84
N MET A 228 0.25 2.16 29.13
CA MET A 228 -0.79 2.12 30.17
C MET A 228 -0.18 2.48 31.52
N GLN A 229 -0.84 3.39 32.22
CA GLN A 229 -0.43 3.83 33.55
C GLN A 229 -1.12 3.00 34.63
N THR A 230 -0.48 2.90 35.79
CA THR A 230 -1.04 2.34 37.01
C THR A 230 -0.81 3.31 38.18
N GLY A 231 -1.54 3.14 39.28
CA GLY A 231 -1.42 4.02 40.45
C GLY A 231 -2.05 5.39 40.23
N TRP A 232 -1.53 6.40 40.94
CA TRP A 232 -2.07 7.76 40.92
C TRP A 232 -1.74 8.49 39.62
N VAL A 233 -2.77 9.00 38.94
CA VAL A 233 -2.65 9.84 37.74
C VAL A 233 -3.33 11.18 37.98
N LYS A 234 -2.60 12.27 37.73
CA LYS A 234 -3.17 13.62 37.67
C LYS A 234 -3.60 13.91 36.23
N TYR A 235 -4.88 14.18 36.02
CA TYR A 235 -5.43 14.60 34.75
C TYR A 235 -6.09 15.97 34.93
N TYR A 236 -5.47 17.00 34.32
CA TYR A 236 -5.72 18.41 34.66
C TYR A 236 -5.56 18.66 36.17
N GLU A 237 -6.59 19.19 36.84
CA GLU A 237 -6.59 19.48 38.27
C GLU A 237 -7.26 18.39 39.11
N LYS A 238 -7.50 17.21 38.54
CA LYS A 238 -8.16 16.08 39.21
C LYS A 238 -7.23 14.87 39.28
N TRP A 239 -7.33 14.15 40.39
CA TRP A 239 -6.58 12.92 40.62
C TRP A 239 -7.49 11.71 40.43
N TYR A 240 -6.92 10.66 39.86
CA TYR A 240 -7.54 9.36 39.66
C TYR A 240 -6.56 8.29 40.12
N TYR A 241 -7.08 7.12 40.48
CA TYR A 241 -6.26 5.96 40.80
C TYR A 241 -6.59 4.80 39.86
N LEU A 242 -5.57 4.30 39.20
CA LEU A 242 -5.60 3.13 38.34
C LEU A 242 -5.08 1.93 39.14
N ASP A 243 -5.75 0.79 39.03
CA ASP A 243 -5.37 -0.44 39.73
C ASP A 243 -3.89 -0.77 39.48
N ALA A 244 -3.16 -1.07 40.55
CA ALA A 244 -1.71 -1.28 40.48
C ALA A 244 -1.32 -2.53 39.67
N VAL A 245 -2.25 -3.49 39.51
CA VAL A 245 -2.02 -4.75 38.81
C VAL A 245 -2.69 -4.73 37.44
N ASN A 246 -3.96 -4.36 37.39
CA ASN A 246 -4.81 -4.48 36.19
C ASN A 246 -4.94 -3.18 35.40
N GLY A 247 -4.58 -2.03 35.98
CA GLY A 247 -4.66 -0.72 35.32
C GLY A 247 -6.05 -0.10 35.19
N ASP A 248 -7.12 -0.80 35.59
CA ASP A 248 -8.48 -0.24 35.56
C ASP A 248 -8.65 0.88 36.59
N MET A 249 -9.34 1.95 36.20
CA MET A 249 -9.65 3.07 37.07
C MET A 249 -10.60 2.64 38.19
N LYS A 250 -10.17 2.85 39.43
CA LYS A 250 -11.02 2.67 40.60
C LYS A 250 -12.01 3.83 40.72
N SER A 251 -13.23 3.52 41.15
CA SER A 251 -14.30 4.48 41.39
C SER A 251 -15.21 3.96 42.50
N ASN A 252 -15.90 4.88 43.17
CA ASN A 252 -16.82 4.59 44.27
C ASN A 252 -16.19 3.70 45.36
N THR A 253 -14.97 4.01 45.77
CA THR A 253 -14.19 3.14 46.69
C THR A 253 -13.10 3.90 47.43
N PHE A 254 -12.54 3.28 48.46
CA PHE A 254 -11.39 3.79 49.21
C PHE A 254 -10.09 3.12 48.74
N VAL A 255 -9.06 3.92 48.47
CA VAL A 255 -7.72 3.45 48.10
C VAL A 255 -6.77 3.67 49.27
N PRO A 256 -6.12 2.62 49.80
CA PRO A 256 -5.11 2.76 50.85
C PRO A 256 -3.84 3.42 50.29
N TYR A 257 -3.30 4.41 51.00
CA TYR A 257 -2.07 5.08 50.62
C TYR A 257 -1.39 5.72 51.84
N ASN A 258 -0.10 5.47 52.05
CA ASN A 258 0.70 6.02 53.16
C ASN A 258 0.04 5.94 54.55
N GLY A 259 -0.58 4.80 54.89
CA GLY A 259 -1.21 4.58 56.19
C GLY A 259 -2.58 5.25 56.37
N GLY A 260 -3.12 5.88 55.33
CA GLY A 260 -4.48 6.39 55.28
C GLY A 260 -5.27 5.87 54.08
N TYR A 261 -6.43 6.47 53.83
CA TYR A 261 -7.30 6.14 52.71
C TYR A 261 -7.72 7.40 51.95
N TYR A 262 -7.78 7.29 50.63
CA TYR A 262 -8.37 8.28 49.75
C TYR A 262 -9.68 7.76 49.17
N LEU A 263 -10.74 8.57 49.21
CA LEU A 263 -12.02 8.25 48.59
C LEU A 263 -12.01 8.64 47.11
N LEU A 264 -12.38 7.71 46.24
CA LEU A 264 -12.70 7.97 44.84
C LEU A 264 -14.22 8.00 44.67
N LEU A 265 -14.70 9.07 44.04
CA LEU A 265 -16.11 9.29 43.71
C LEU A 265 -16.60 8.29 42.64
N PRO A 266 -17.92 8.21 42.38
CA PRO A 266 -18.48 7.33 41.35
C PRO A 266 -17.91 7.56 39.94
N ASP A 267 -17.43 8.76 39.64
CA ASP A 267 -16.77 9.08 38.37
C ASP A 267 -15.23 8.88 38.39
N GLY A 268 -14.71 8.31 39.47
CA GLY A 268 -13.29 7.98 39.66
C GLY A 268 -12.42 9.15 40.16
N ARG A 269 -12.96 10.36 40.26
CA ARG A 269 -12.20 11.51 40.79
C ARG A 269 -11.92 11.31 42.27
N LEU A 270 -10.72 11.68 42.70
CA LEU A 270 -10.38 11.85 44.11
C LEU A 270 -11.33 12.88 44.74
N ALA A 271 -11.94 12.50 45.86
CA ALA A 271 -12.81 13.37 46.62
C ALA A 271 -12.01 14.49 47.29
N ASP A 272 -12.46 15.74 47.11
CA ASP A 272 -11.94 16.89 47.86
C ASP A 272 -12.35 16.78 49.35
N LYS A 273 -11.59 17.41 50.26
CA LYS A 273 -11.80 17.31 51.73
C LYS A 273 -13.23 17.65 52.21
N ALA A 274 -14.00 18.41 51.42
CA ALA A 274 -15.38 18.79 51.74
C ALA A 274 -16.44 17.72 51.43
N ALA A 275 -16.05 16.59 50.82
CA ALA A 275 -16.98 15.62 50.22
C ALA A 275 -17.50 14.53 51.17
N PHE A 276 -17.02 14.43 52.41
CA PHE A 276 -17.46 13.41 53.34
C PHE A 276 -17.62 13.91 54.78
N THR A 277 -18.53 13.26 55.51
CA THR A 277 -18.74 13.40 56.94
C THR A 277 -18.31 12.10 57.63
N VAL A 278 -17.69 12.23 58.80
CA VAL A 278 -17.40 11.09 59.67
C VAL A 278 -18.38 11.19 60.82
N GLU A 279 -19.32 10.25 60.86
CA GLU A 279 -20.30 10.14 61.94
C GLU A 279 -19.60 9.69 63.24
N PRO A 280 -20.20 9.94 64.42
CA PRO A 280 -19.59 9.61 65.72
C PRO A 280 -19.24 8.13 65.92
N ASP A 281 -19.91 7.23 65.18
CA ASP A 281 -19.68 5.78 65.19
C ASP A 281 -18.59 5.34 64.19
N GLY A 282 -17.96 6.28 63.49
CA GLY A 282 -16.93 6.02 62.49
C GLY A 282 -17.46 5.78 61.09
N LEU A 283 -18.77 5.85 60.84
CA LEU A 283 -19.32 5.75 59.49
C LEU A 283 -18.89 6.96 58.64
N ILE A 284 -18.24 6.69 57.52
CA ILE A 284 -17.91 7.72 56.53
C ILE A 284 -19.03 7.78 55.51
N THR A 285 -19.76 8.89 55.48
CA THR A 285 -20.82 9.16 54.49
C THR A 285 -20.35 10.22 53.50
N THR A 286 -20.68 10.04 52.22
CA THR A 286 -20.44 11.04 51.17
C THR A 286 -21.63 11.99 51.10
N LYS A 287 -21.38 13.28 50.92
CA LYS A 287 -22.44 14.26 50.65
C LYS A 287 -23.02 14.13 49.25
#